data_AF-A0AAV9PXM4-F1
#
_entry.id   AF-A0AAV9PXM4-F1
#
_cell.length_a   1.000
_cell.length_b   1.000
_cell.length_c   1.000
_cell.angle_alpha   90.00
_cell.angle_beta   90.00
_cell.angle_gamma   90.00
#
_symmetry.space_group_name_H-M   'P 1'
#
loop_
_entity.id
_entity.type
_entity.pdbx_description
1 polymer ?
#
loop_
_entity_poly.entity_id
_entity_poly.type
_entity_poly.pdbx_seq_one_letter_code
_entity_poly.pdbx_strand_id
1 'polypeptide(L)'
;MAPARKQKGPGTTKPTQSSREAANIVQKRPEPVAVPVEVQQMMLDVFRRAFPFNDNLDVKTVIQEVKGHLFQRDFTSAFAKQEYLDAYALRWSASRALGYSDILLHSDLQQVWLGETAAADAQRTKSANRVACIGGGGGAEVVACAAAARSYSLPHLEVHPIDIADWSSCHNRLENVLCTPPPLSPYASESAKAANESLVASDQFTIHFSQCDILAVEEGRLRGMLANVHLCTIMFTLNELFTSSISRATAFLLALTDAMQPGSWLLVVDSPGSYSEVKLGQGQTKRYPMKWLLDHTLQEVAQDQIKLFLK
;
A
#
# COMPACT_ATOMS: atom_id res chain seq x y z
N MET A 1 31.10 -58.12 49.10
CA MET A 1 30.35 -58.48 50.33
C MET A 1 30.08 -57.21 51.10
N ALA A 2 28.82 -56.98 51.47
CA ALA A 2 28.23 -55.74 52.00
C ALA A 2 28.67 -55.43 53.46
N PRO A 3 28.35 -54.28 54.13
CA PRO A 3 26.98 -53.75 54.22
C PRO A 3 26.75 -52.21 54.34
N ALA A 4 25.57 -51.84 53.84
CA ALA A 4 24.53 -50.96 54.40
C ALA A 4 24.88 -49.62 55.09
N ARG A 5 24.36 -48.53 54.52
CA ARG A 5 23.96 -47.33 55.28
C ARG A 5 22.57 -46.83 54.86
N LYS A 6 21.83 -46.40 55.88
CA LYS A 6 20.39 -46.16 55.99
C LYS A 6 19.82 -45.06 55.06
N GLN A 7 18.55 -45.25 54.70
CA GLN A 7 17.64 -44.28 54.07
C GLN A 7 17.39 -43.03 54.93
N LYS A 8 17.25 -41.87 54.28
CA LYS A 8 16.34 -40.76 54.66
C LYS A 8 15.81 -40.12 53.36
N GLY A 9 14.49 -39.94 53.28
CA GLY A 9 13.76 -39.55 52.07
C GLY A 9 14.00 -38.12 51.60
N PRO A 10 13.63 -37.79 50.34
CA PRO A 10 13.88 -36.49 49.75
C PRO A 10 12.83 -35.47 50.20
N GLY A 11 13.29 -34.40 50.83
CA GLY A 11 12.53 -33.18 51.04
C GLY A 11 12.30 -32.46 49.70
N THR A 12 11.08 -32.06 49.46
CA THR A 12 10.63 -31.29 48.29
C THR A 12 11.08 -29.84 48.41
N THR A 13 12.12 -29.46 47.66
CA THR A 13 12.48 -28.07 47.39
C THR A 13 11.91 -27.64 46.03
N LYS A 14 10.94 -26.73 46.04
CA LYS A 14 10.43 -26.05 44.84
C LYS A 14 11.47 -25.03 44.35
N PRO A 15 11.81 -24.98 43.05
CA PRO A 15 12.68 -23.94 42.51
C PRO A 15 11.86 -22.68 42.19
N THR A 16 12.28 -21.55 42.74
CA THR A 16 11.74 -20.21 42.50
C THR A 16 12.16 -19.74 41.10
N GLN A 17 11.23 -19.74 40.15
CA GLN A 17 11.41 -19.10 38.84
C GLN A 17 11.22 -17.58 39.01
N SER A 18 12.31 -16.84 38.85
CA SER A 18 12.31 -15.40 38.65
C SER A 18 11.82 -15.08 37.23
N SER A 19 10.51 -14.87 37.06
CA SER A 19 9.94 -14.28 35.86
C SER A 19 10.19 -12.77 35.85
N ARG A 20 11.08 -12.32 34.97
CA ARG A 20 11.14 -10.90 34.57
C ARG A 20 9.92 -10.64 33.68
N GLU A 21 8.93 -9.95 34.23
CA GLU A 21 7.82 -9.39 33.46
C GLU A 21 8.39 -8.34 32.50
N ALA A 22 8.44 -8.68 31.21
CA ALA A 22 8.54 -7.69 30.16
C ALA A 22 7.23 -6.90 30.16
N ALA A 23 7.31 -5.62 30.51
CA ALA A 23 6.19 -4.70 30.41
C ALA A 23 5.76 -4.60 28.93
N ASN A 24 4.74 -5.37 28.57
CA ASN A 24 4.01 -5.19 27.32
C ASN A 24 3.27 -3.85 27.41
N ILE A 25 3.88 -2.80 26.86
CA ILE A 25 3.15 -1.60 26.48
C ILE A 25 2.27 -2.01 25.29
N VAL A 26 1.07 -2.49 25.59
CA VAL A 26 0.00 -2.64 24.61
C VAL A 26 -0.36 -1.22 24.19
N GLN A 27 0.23 -0.76 23.09
CA GLN A 27 -0.27 0.42 22.39
C GLN A 27 -1.71 0.10 22.02
N LYS A 28 -2.64 0.80 22.69
CA LYS A 28 -4.08 0.69 22.42
C LYS A 28 -4.28 1.14 20.98
N ARG A 29 -4.57 0.18 20.08
CA ARG A 29 -4.82 0.45 18.66
C ARG A 29 -5.93 1.52 18.59
N PRO A 30 -5.70 2.67 17.92
CA PRO A 30 -6.77 3.61 17.64
C PRO A 30 -7.89 2.87 16.91
N GLU A 31 -9.14 3.14 17.29
CA GLU A 31 -10.29 2.60 16.59
C GLU A 31 -10.25 3.15 15.15
N PRO A 32 -10.12 2.32 14.11
CA PRO A 32 -10.13 2.80 12.73
C PRO A 32 -11.46 3.50 12.48
N VAL A 33 -11.42 4.63 11.75
CA VAL A 33 -12.64 5.22 11.19
C VAL A 33 -13.14 4.22 10.14
N ALA A 34 -14.06 3.34 10.55
CA ALA A 34 -14.59 2.31 9.68
C ALA A 34 -15.36 2.99 8.53
N VAL A 35 -14.94 2.73 7.30
CA VAL A 35 -15.65 3.17 6.09
C VAL A 35 -17.11 2.72 6.20
N PRO A 36 -18.12 3.59 5.99
CA PRO A 36 -19.51 3.18 5.99
C PRO A 36 -19.75 2.01 5.02
N VAL A 37 -20.59 1.04 5.38
CA VAL A 37 -20.83 -0.18 4.59
C VAL A 37 -21.29 0.17 3.17
N GLU A 38 -22.05 1.24 3.03
CA GLU A 38 -22.53 1.77 1.75
C GLU A 38 -21.35 2.19 0.86
N VAL A 39 -20.35 2.86 1.44
CA VAL A 39 -19.13 3.28 0.72
C VAL A 39 -18.26 2.06 0.39
N GLN A 40 -18.14 1.09 1.30
CA GLN A 40 -17.45 -0.17 1.01
C GLN A 40 -18.10 -0.89 -0.18
N GLN A 41 -19.43 -0.96 -0.22
CA GLN A 41 -20.17 -1.56 -1.32
C GLN A 41 -19.96 -0.78 -2.63
N MET A 42 -19.98 0.56 -2.59
CA MET A 42 -19.66 1.39 -3.77
C MET A 42 -18.25 1.09 -4.30
N MET A 43 -17.25 0.95 -3.44
CA MET A 43 -15.88 0.61 -3.83
C MET A 43 -15.82 -0.76 -4.54
N LEU A 44 -16.52 -1.78 -4.03
CA LEU A 44 -16.59 -3.09 -4.69
C LEU A 44 -17.33 -3.02 -6.03
N ASP A 45 -18.42 -2.23 -6.09
CA ASP A 45 -19.18 -2.01 -7.32
C ASP A 45 -18.40 -1.25 -8.38
N VAL A 46 -17.41 -0.43 -7.99
CA VAL A 46 -16.47 0.19 -8.95
C VAL A 46 -15.72 -0.89 -9.72
N PHE A 47 -15.11 -1.87 -9.04
CA PHE A 47 -14.42 -2.95 -9.74
C PHE A 47 -15.38 -3.78 -10.59
N ARG A 48 -16.56 -4.14 -10.04
CA ARG A 48 -17.56 -4.92 -10.77
C ARG A 48 -18.02 -4.25 -12.07
N ARG A 49 -18.21 -2.93 -12.05
CA ARG A 49 -18.62 -2.14 -13.23
C ARG A 49 -17.48 -1.86 -14.19
N ALA A 50 -16.25 -1.66 -13.68
CA ALA A 50 -15.08 -1.38 -14.51
C ALA A 50 -14.58 -2.60 -15.28
N PHE A 51 -14.88 -3.81 -14.80
CA PHE A 51 -14.38 -5.06 -15.37
C PHE A 51 -15.53 -6.07 -15.60
N PRO A 52 -16.47 -5.77 -16.51
CA PRO A 52 -17.55 -6.70 -16.80
C PRO A 52 -16.99 -7.96 -17.46
N PHE A 53 -17.24 -9.13 -16.85
CA PHE A 53 -16.98 -10.40 -17.50
C PHE A 53 -18.22 -10.83 -18.28
N ASN A 54 -18.05 -11.02 -19.59
CA ASN A 54 -19.09 -11.60 -20.44
C ASN A 54 -19.33 -13.05 -20.05
N ASP A 55 -20.56 -13.54 -20.19
CA ASP A 55 -20.93 -14.95 -19.90
C ASP A 55 -20.07 -15.98 -20.66
N ASN A 56 -19.40 -15.57 -21.74
CA ASN A 56 -18.52 -16.40 -22.56
C ASN A 56 -17.11 -16.59 -21.98
N LEU A 57 -16.63 -15.70 -21.10
CA LEU A 57 -15.34 -15.84 -20.42
C LEU A 57 -15.58 -16.43 -19.04
N ASP A 58 -15.05 -17.63 -18.79
CA ASP A 58 -15.03 -18.17 -17.43
C ASP A 58 -13.97 -17.44 -16.60
N VAL A 59 -14.41 -16.39 -15.90
CA VAL A 59 -13.54 -15.60 -15.00
C VAL A 59 -12.78 -16.48 -14.02
N LYS A 60 -13.33 -17.62 -13.60
CA LYS A 60 -12.67 -18.51 -12.64
C LYS A 60 -11.45 -19.17 -13.28
N THR A 61 -11.57 -19.60 -14.53
CA THR A 61 -10.46 -20.17 -15.31
C THR A 61 -9.35 -19.14 -15.47
N VAL A 62 -9.68 -17.92 -15.89
CA VAL A 62 -8.69 -16.83 -16.04
C VAL A 62 -8.01 -16.51 -14.70
N ILE A 63 -8.78 -16.43 -13.60
CA ILE A 63 -8.22 -16.23 -12.25
C ILE A 63 -7.26 -17.36 -11.87
N GLN A 64 -7.55 -18.62 -12.21
CA GLN A 64 -6.64 -19.74 -11.91
C GLN A 64 -5.34 -19.65 -12.73
N GLU A 65 -5.41 -19.26 -14.00
CA GLU A 65 -4.21 -19.04 -14.83
C GLU A 65 -3.32 -17.95 -14.24
N VAL A 66 -3.89 -16.79 -13.93
CA VAL A 66 -3.16 -15.69 -13.29
C VAL A 66 -2.57 -16.13 -11.96
N LYS A 67 -3.33 -16.85 -11.12
CA LYS A 67 -2.83 -17.40 -9.86
C LYS A 67 -1.65 -18.34 -10.08
N GLY A 68 -1.67 -19.15 -11.14
CA GLY A 68 -0.57 -20.02 -11.54
C GLY A 68 0.71 -19.24 -11.84
N HIS A 69 0.62 -18.20 -12.67
CA HIS A 69 1.75 -17.32 -12.98
C HIS A 69 2.29 -16.60 -11.72
N LEU A 70 1.40 -16.06 -10.88
CA LEU A 70 1.78 -15.39 -9.63
C LEU A 70 2.48 -16.35 -8.65
N PHE A 71 2.02 -17.60 -8.55
CA PHE A 71 2.67 -18.61 -7.71
C PHE A 71 4.11 -18.90 -8.17
N GLN A 72 4.33 -18.89 -9.48
CA GLN A 72 5.66 -19.08 -10.08
C GLN A 72 6.51 -17.80 -10.08
N ARG A 73 5.97 -16.68 -9.57
CA ARG A 73 6.56 -15.33 -9.66
C ARG A 73 6.86 -14.89 -11.11
N ASP A 74 6.09 -15.42 -12.06
CA ASP A 74 6.13 -15.02 -13.47
C ASP A 74 5.18 -13.84 -13.70
N PHE A 75 5.58 -12.67 -13.21
CA PHE A 75 4.78 -11.46 -13.30
C PHE A 75 4.59 -10.98 -14.75
N THR A 76 5.58 -11.24 -15.61
CA THR A 76 5.50 -10.92 -17.04
C THR A 76 4.31 -11.63 -17.66
N SER A 77 4.19 -12.95 -17.49
CA SER A 77 3.04 -13.69 -18.02
C SER A 77 1.74 -13.36 -17.26
N ALA A 78 1.79 -13.18 -15.95
CA ALA A 78 0.61 -12.85 -15.13
C ALA A 78 -0.07 -11.55 -15.58
N PHE A 79 0.68 -10.62 -16.17
CA PHE A 79 0.21 -9.30 -16.58
C PHE A 79 0.33 -9.05 -18.09
N ALA A 80 0.54 -10.11 -18.89
CA ALA A 80 0.76 -10.01 -20.33
C ALA A 80 -0.52 -9.73 -21.16
N LYS A 81 -1.71 -9.98 -20.59
CA LYS A 81 -2.98 -9.90 -21.32
C LYS A 81 -4.00 -9.05 -20.58
N GLN A 82 -4.83 -8.33 -21.32
CA GLN A 82 -5.90 -7.50 -20.73
C GLN A 82 -6.87 -8.31 -19.86
N GLU A 83 -7.25 -9.52 -20.31
CA GLU A 83 -8.12 -10.42 -19.54
C GLU A 83 -7.51 -10.86 -18.20
N TYR A 84 -6.17 -10.96 -18.13
CA TYR A 84 -5.45 -11.30 -16.91
C TYR A 84 -5.39 -10.11 -15.95
N LEU A 85 -5.15 -8.90 -16.48
CA LEU A 85 -5.20 -7.66 -15.70
C LEU A 85 -6.59 -7.45 -15.09
N ASP A 86 -7.65 -7.64 -15.89
CA ASP A 86 -9.04 -7.47 -15.44
C ASP A 86 -9.42 -8.50 -14.38
N ALA A 87 -9.06 -9.77 -14.61
CA ALA A 87 -9.26 -10.84 -13.62
C ALA A 87 -8.48 -10.55 -12.34
N TYR A 88 -7.28 -9.99 -12.45
CA TYR A 88 -6.47 -9.62 -11.30
C TYR A 88 -7.10 -8.51 -10.48
N ALA A 89 -7.51 -7.43 -11.16
CA ALA A 89 -8.14 -6.28 -10.52
C ALA A 89 -9.41 -6.70 -9.76
N LEU A 90 -10.27 -7.51 -10.39
CA LEU A 90 -11.47 -8.01 -9.74
C LEU A 90 -11.18 -8.95 -8.57
N ARG A 91 -10.27 -9.91 -8.73
CA ARG A 91 -10.05 -10.95 -7.73
C ARG A 91 -9.28 -10.44 -6.51
N TRP A 92 -8.27 -9.60 -6.70
CA TRP A 92 -7.35 -9.19 -5.65
C TRP A 92 -7.46 -7.70 -5.31
N SER A 93 -7.55 -6.82 -6.32
CA SER A 93 -7.55 -5.38 -6.07
C SER A 93 -8.84 -4.90 -5.39
N ALA A 94 -10.00 -5.49 -5.72
CA ALA A 94 -11.28 -5.12 -5.10
C ALA A 94 -11.28 -5.27 -3.56
N SER A 95 -10.86 -6.43 -3.04
CA SER A 95 -10.77 -6.63 -1.59
C SER A 95 -9.63 -5.83 -0.96
N ARG A 96 -8.51 -5.64 -1.68
CA ARG A 96 -7.39 -4.83 -1.20
C ARG A 96 -7.77 -3.36 -1.08
N ALA A 97 -8.63 -2.84 -1.95
CA ALA A 97 -9.10 -1.47 -1.87
C ALA A 97 -9.77 -1.17 -0.51
N LEU A 98 -10.57 -2.11 0.00
CA LEU A 98 -11.17 -1.99 1.35
C LEU A 98 -10.10 -1.98 2.46
N GLY A 99 -9.15 -2.91 2.39
CA GLY A 99 -8.05 -2.94 3.36
C GLY A 99 -7.16 -1.69 3.31
N TYR A 100 -6.92 -1.16 2.11
CA TYR A 100 -6.14 0.06 1.91
C TYR A 100 -6.91 1.31 2.34
N SER A 101 -8.24 1.36 2.17
CA SER A 101 -9.03 2.46 2.71
C SER A 101 -8.97 2.51 4.23
N ASP A 102 -9.01 1.37 4.91
CA ASP A 102 -8.86 1.33 6.38
C ASP A 102 -7.50 1.89 6.83
N ILE A 103 -6.44 1.63 6.05
CA ILE A 103 -5.11 2.20 6.31
C ILE A 103 -5.14 3.72 6.07
N LEU A 104 -5.57 4.16 4.89
CA LEU A 104 -5.55 5.58 4.49
C LEU A 104 -6.46 6.47 5.35
N LEU A 105 -7.53 5.91 5.92
CA LEU A 105 -8.47 6.59 6.80
C LEU A 105 -8.12 6.47 8.29
N HIS A 106 -7.03 5.79 8.62
CA HIS A 106 -6.56 5.70 10.00
C HIS A 106 -6.25 7.09 10.56
N SER A 107 -6.52 7.31 11.86
CA SER A 107 -6.36 8.61 12.52
C SER A 107 -4.97 9.20 12.35
N ASP A 108 -3.94 8.35 12.35
CA ASP A 108 -2.54 8.77 12.23
C ASP A 108 -2.21 9.39 10.86
N LEU A 109 -3.00 9.05 9.83
CA LEU A 109 -2.88 9.60 8.48
C LEU A 109 -3.84 10.76 8.21
N GLN A 110 -4.72 11.12 9.16
CA GLN A 110 -5.66 12.24 8.97
C GLN A 110 -4.95 13.55 8.61
N GLN A 111 -3.80 13.81 9.23
CA GLN A 111 -2.97 14.99 8.96
C GLN A 111 -2.43 15.04 7.53
N VAL A 112 -2.25 13.89 6.87
CA VAL A 112 -1.84 13.83 5.47
C VAL A 112 -2.91 14.48 4.59
N TRP A 113 -4.18 14.22 4.90
CA TRP A 113 -5.31 14.66 4.09
C TRP A 113 -5.79 16.07 4.43
N LEU A 114 -5.77 16.44 5.71
CA LEU A 114 -6.32 17.72 6.17
C LEU A 114 -5.25 18.82 6.31
N GLY A 115 -3.97 18.47 6.29
CA GLY A 115 -2.88 19.36 6.68
C GLY A 115 -2.93 19.72 8.17
N GLU A 116 -1.90 20.41 8.66
CA GLU A 116 -1.92 20.99 10.00
C GLU A 116 -2.62 22.35 9.98
N THR A 117 -3.58 22.57 10.90
CA THR A 117 -3.92 23.92 11.33
C THR A 117 -2.79 24.44 12.21
N ALA A 118 -1.73 24.99 11.60
CA ALA A 118 -0.59 25.50 12.34
C ALA A 118 -1.02 26.65 13.27
N ALA A 119 -0.76 26.47 14.57
CA ALA A 119 -0.68 27.57 15.51
C ALA A 119 0.52 28.46 15.16
N ALA A 120 0.21 29.72 14.86
CA ALA A 120 1.03 30.94 14.83
C ALA A 120 2.39 31.02 14.11
N ASP A 121 3.27 30.01 14.02
CA ASP A 121 4.66 30.30 13.57
C ASP A 121 5.44 29.18 12.82
N ALA A 122 4.78 28.23 12.17
CA ALA A 122 5.46 27.29 11.27
C ALA A 122 4.67 27.05 9.98
N GLN A 123 5.39 26.94 8.86
CA GLN A 123 4.93 26.70 7.49
C GLN A 123 3.67 25.80 7.43
N ARG A 124 2.54 26.29 6.90
CA ARG A 124 1.33 25.47 6.69
C ARG A 124 1.71 24.21 5.90
N THR A 125 1.58 23.03 6.49
CA THR A 125 1.65 21.78 5.74
C THR A 125 0.43 21.70 4.83
N LYS A 126 0.65 21.53 3.52
CA LYS A 126 -0.44 21.44 2.55
C LYS A 126 -1.10 20.06 2.68
N SER A 127 -2.42 20.03 2.57
CA SER A 127 -3.18 18.79 2.39
C SER A 127 -2.64 18.01 1.19
N ALA A 128 -2.67 16.68 1.28
CA ALA A 128 -2.30 15.83 0.17
C ALA A 128 -3.31 15.98 -0.97
N ASN A 129 -2.91 16.75 -1.99
CA ASN A 129 -3.66 16.89 -3.23
C ASN A 129 -3.09 16.00 -4.34
N ARG A 130 -1.93 15.36 -4.10
CA ARG A 130 -1.25 14.46 -5.05
C ARG A 130 -0.63 13.27 -4.32
N VAL A 131 -0.98 12.07 -4.74
CA VAL A 131 -0.51 10.78 -4.18
C VAL A 131 0.20 9.99 -5.27
N ALA A 132 1.41 9.50 -5.01
CA ALA A 132 2.11 8.57 -5.91
C ALA A 132 2.05 7.15 -5.36
N CYS A 133 1.61 6.18 -6.16
CA CYS A 133 1.46 4.79 -5.75
C CYS A 133 2.48 3.91 -6.50
N ILE A 134 3.57 3.53 -5.81
CA ILE A 134 4.64 2.72 -6.37
C ILE A 134 4.25 1.24 -6.36
N GLY A 135 4.12 0.66 -7.55
CA GLY A 135 3.47 -0.64 -7.74
C GLY A 135 1.95 -0.56 -7.60
N GLY A 136 1.36 0.59 -7.98
CA GLY A 136 -0.09 0.84 -7.82
C GLY A 136 -1.00 -0.07 -8.66
N GLY A 137 -0.42 -0.76 -9.64
CA GLY A 137 -0.98 -1.89 -10.40
C GLY A 137 -2.48 -1.82 -10.67
N GLY A 138 -3.19 -2.88 -10.25
CA GLY A 138 -4.62 -3.06 -10.52
C GLY A 138 -5.58 -2.09 -9.83
N GLY A 139 -5.11 -0.95 -9.30
CA GLY A 139 -5.95 0.17 -8.88
C GLY A 139 -6.60 0.06 -7.49
N ALA A 140 -6.13 -0.85 -6.63
CA ALA A 140 -6.62 -0.94 -5.25
C ALA A 140 -6.39 0.37 -4.47
N GLU A 141 -5.18 0.93 -4.57
CA GLU A 141 -4.83 2.20 -3.91
C GLU A 141 -5.60 3.39 -4.50
N VAL A 142 -5.87 3.37 -5.81
CA VAL A 142 -6.70 4.39 -6.47
C VAL A 142 -8.09 4.46 -5.85
N VAL A 143 -8.78 3.32 -5.76
CA VAL A 143 -10.15 3.28 -5.22
C VAL A 143 -10.15 3.62 -3.73
N ALA A 144 -9.11 3.22 -2.98
CA ALA A 144 -8.94 3.61 -1.59
C ALA A 144 -8.71 5.13 -1.43
N CYS A 145 -7.91 5.75 -2.30
CA CYS A 145 -7.71 7.19 -2.34
C CYS A 145 -9.00 7.94 -2.70
N ALA A 146 -9.82 7.42 -3.61
CA ALA A 146 -11.13 7.98 -3.91
C ALA A 146 -12.06 7.95 -2.68
N ALA A 147 -12.05 6.85 -1.91
CA ALA A 147 -12.76 6.79 -0.65
C ALA A 147 -12.22 7.81 0.37
N ALA A 148 -10.91 8.02 0.44
CA ALA A 148 -10.31 9.06 1.27
C ALA A 148 -10.73 10.47 0.84
N ALA A 149 -10.75 10.76 -0.46
CA ALA A 149 -11.22 12.04 -1.00
C ALA A 149 -12.68 12.32 -0.62
N ARG A 150 -13.54 11.30 -0.69
CA ARG A 150 -14.94 11.39 -0.23
C ARG A 150 -15.01 11.65 1.27
N SER A 151 -14.37 10.80 2.07
CA SER A 151 -14.45 10.85 3.54
C SER A 151 -13.94 12.16 4.13
N TYR A 152 -12.88 12.73 3.55
CA TYR A 152 -12.29 14.00 3.99
C TYR A 152 -12.82 15.21 3.22
N SER A 153 -13.77 15.03 2.30
CA SER A 153 -14.32 16.10 1.46
C SER A 153 -13.23 16.94 0.77
N LEU A 154 -12.20 16.26 0.24
CA LEU A 154 -11.06 16.94 -0.39
C LEU A 154 -11.53 17.69 -1.63
N PRO A 155 -11.08 18.93 -1.88
CA PRO A 155 -11.54 19.70 -3.03
C PRO A 155 -11.07 19.09 -4.36
N HIS A 156 -9.86 18.52 -4.37
CA HIS A 156 -9.29 17.83 -5.52
C HIS A 156 -8.18 16.87 -5.07
N LEU A 157 -8.12 15.68 -5.66
CA LEU A 157 -7.10 14.67 -5.43
C LEU A 157 -6.62 14.07 -6.75
N GLU A 158 -5.33 14.24 -7.03
CA GLU A 158 -4.62 13.55 -8.11
C GLU A 158 -3.96 12.28 -7.55
N VAL A 159 -4.24 11.13 -8.18
CA VAL A 159 -3.58 9.87 -7.85
C VAL A 159 -2.72 9.45 -9.04
N HIS A 160 -1.46 9.14 -8.77
CA HIS A 160 -0.46 8.76 -9.75
C HIS A 160 0.03 7.33 -9.51
N PRO A 161 -0.67 6.31 -10.05
CA PRO A 161 -0.19 4.93 -10.02
C PRO A 161 0.97 4.74 -10.98
N ILE A 162 2.01 4.08 -10.50
CA ILE A 162 3.24 3.80 -11.24
C ILE A 162 3.50 2.30 -11.16
N ASP A 163 3.58 1.65 -12.31
CA ASP A 163 3.77 0.20 -12.39
C ASP A 163 4.57 -0.17 -13.64
N ILE A 164 5.22 -1.33 -13.63
CA ILE A 164 5.98 -1.84 -14.78
C ILE A 164 5.05 -2.43 -15.86
N ALA A 165 3.94 -3.04 -15.45
CA ALA A 165 2.93 -3.57 -16.36
C ALA A 165 2.00 -2.45 -16.86
N ASP A 166 1.41 -2.63 -18.04
CA ASP A 166 0.50 -1.64 -18.62
C ASP A 166 -0.91 -1.76 -18.04
N TRP A 167 -1.22 -0.94 -17.04
CA TRP A 167 -2.55 -0.85 -16.42
C TRP A 167 -3.39 0.32 -16.95
N SER A 168 -2.96 1.00 -18.02
CA SER A 168 -3.61 2.22 -18.53
C SER A 168 -5.11 2.01 -18.81
N SER A 169 -5.43 0.91 -19.50
CA SER A 169 -6.80 0.49 -19.81
C SER A 169 -7.65 0.26 -18.55
N CYS A 170 -7.06 -0.34 -17.51
CA CYS A 170 -7.73 -0.57 -16.24
C CYS A 170 -8.01 0.75 -15.50
N HIS A 171 -7.03 1.65 -15.45
CA HIS A 171 -7.17 2.96 -14.80
C HIS A 171 -8.19 3.85 -15.50
N ASN A 172 -8.22 3.89 -16.84
CA ASN A 172 -9.23 4.64 -17.59
C ASN A 172 -10.65 4.16 -17.28
N ARG A 173 -10.86 2.83 -17.16
CA ARG A 173 -12.16 2.27 -16.77
C ARG A 173 -12.50 2.58 -15.32
N LEU A 174 -11.54 2.48 -14.40
CA LEU A 174 -11.74 2.83 -13.00
C LEU A 174 -12.12 4.30 -12.83
N GLU A 175 -11.41 5.23 -13.48
CA GLU A 175 -11.69 6.68 -13.41
C GLU A 175 -13.13 6.99 -13.83
N ASN A 176 -13.52 6.47 -15.00
CA ASN A 176 -14.87 6.66 -15.53
C ASN A 176 -15.93 6.15 -14.56
N VAL A 177 -15.72 4.96 -13.99
CA VAL A 177 -16.69 4.31 -13.09
C VAL A 177 -16.73 4.97 -11.70
N LEU A 178 -15.59 5.45 -11.19
CA LEU A 178 -15.48 6.19 -9.93
C LEU A 178 -16.31 7.48 -9.96
N CYS A 179 -16.32 8.15 -11.11
CA CYS A 179 -17.01 9.42 -11.33
C CYS A 179 -18.43 9.28 -11.90
N THR A 180 -18.89 8.07 -12.18
CA THR A 180 -20.23 7.81 -12.74
C THR A 180 -21.14 7.15 -11.70
N PRO A 181 -22.31 7.73 -11.39
CA PRO A 181 -23.29 7.10 -10.49
C PRO A 181 -23.68 5.68 -10.97
N PRO A 182 -23.99 4.75 -10.04
CA PRO A 182 -24.41 3.42 -10.43
C PRO A 182 -25.70 3.44 -11.27
N PRO A 183 -25.88 2.47 -12.18
CA PRO A 183 -27.10 2.37 -12.97
C PRO A 183 -28.28 2.03 -12.04
N LEU A 184 -29.38 2.77 -12.20
CA LEU A 184 -30.62 2.51 -11.48
C LEU A 184 -31.58 1.65 -12.31
N SER A 185 -32.41 0.89 -11.61
CA SER A 185 -33.58 0.25 -12.23
C SER A 185 -34.53 1.31 -12.81
N PRO A 186 -35.20 1.04 -13.94
CA PRO A 186 -36.28 1.91 -14.45
C PRO A 186 -37.39 2.17 -13.41
N TYR A 187 -37.53 1.29 -12.43
CA TYR A 187 -38.53 1.35 -11.36
C TYR A 187 -37.95 1.86 -10.02
N ALA A 188 -36.76 2.46 -10.01
CA ALA A 188 -36.17 3.01 -8.78
C ALA A 188 -37.06 4.10 -8.17
N SER A 189 -37.19 4.11 -6.84
CA SER A 189 -37.94 5.13 -6.12
C SER A 189 -37.30 6.51 -6.28
N GLU A 190 -38.08 7.58 -6.07
CA GLU A 190 -37.55 8.95 -6.08
C GLU A 190 -36.44 9.14 -5.03
N SER A 191 -36.55 8.48 -3.87
CA SER A 191 -35.48 8.47 -2.86
C SER A 191 -34.19 7.82 -3.36
N ALA A 192 -34.29 6.70 -4.10
CA ALA A 192 -33.12 6.02 -4.68
C ALA A 192 -32.48 6.85 -5.80
N LYS A 193 -33.29 7.57 -6.59
CA LYS A 193 -32.78 8.52 -7.59
C LYS A 193 -32.06 9.69 -6.94
N ALA A 194 -32.61 10.26 -5.86
CA ALA A 194 -32.02 11.39 -5.14
C ALA A 194 -30.70 11.03 -4.44
N ALA A 195 -30.54 9.79 -3.98
CA ALA A 195 -29.32 9.30 -3.33
C ALA A 195 -28.30 8.70 -4.32
N ASN A 196 -28.56 8.76 -5.63
CA ASN A 196 -27.70 8.12 -6.64
C ASN A 196 -26.46 8.95 -6.94
N GLU A 197 -25.41 8.72 -6.16
CA GLU A 197 -24.14 9.43 -6.28
C GLU A 197 -23.02 8.52 -6.80
N SER A 198 -22.06 9.13 -7.49
CA SER A 198 -20.77 8.52 -7.76
C SER A 198 -19.93 8.44 -6.48
N LEU A 199 -18.83 7.68 -6.50
CA LEU A 199 -17.95 7.61 -5.32
C LEU A 199 -17.30 8.97 -5.05
N VAL A 200 -16.85 9.63 -6.13
CA VAL A 200 -16.26 10.97 -6.16
C VAL A 200 -16.80 11.77 -7.34
N ALA A 201 -16.75 13.10 -7.27
CA ALA A 201 -17.11 13.95 -8.40
C ALA A 201 -16.00 14.01 -9.46
N SER A 202 -16.36 14.23 -10.73
CA SER A 202 -15.41 14.20 -11.85
C SER A 202 -14.35 15.32 -11.82
N ASP A 203 -14.63 16.44 -11.17
CA ASP A 203 -13.70 17.55 -10.95
C ASP A 203 -12.84 17.37 -9.70
N GLN A 204 -13.26 16.48 -8.80
CA GLN A 204 -12.61 16.21 -7.52
C GLN A 204 -11.48 15.18 -7.61
N PHE A 205 -11.45 14.34 -8.65
CA PHE A 205 -10.55 13.19 -8.70
C PHE A 205 -9.95 13.00 -10.08
N THR A 206 -8.64 12.77 -10.14
CA THR A 206 -7.92 12.54 -11.40
C THR A 206 -6.92 11.42 -11.24
N ILE A 207 -6.84 10.55 -12.25
CA ILE A 207 -5.86 9.47 -12.31
C ILE A 207 -4.83 9.77 -13.39
N HIS A 208 -3.56 9.82 -13.01
CA HIS A 208 -2.44 9.92 -13.94
C HIS A 208 -1.60 8.65 -13.87
N PHE A 209 -1.70 7.75 -14.86
CA PHE A 209 -0.93 6.51 -14.87
C PHE A 209 0.45 6.68 -15.52
N SER A 210 1.47 6.02 -14.99
CA SER A 210 2.77 5.90 -15.67
C SER A 210 3.28 4.47 -15.68
N GLN A 211 3.40 3.91 -16.89
CA GLN A 211 4.05 2.63 -17.09
C GLN A 211 5.59 2.81 -17.12
N CYS A 212 6.29 2.26 -16.13
CA CYS A 212 7.75 2.16 -16.13
C CYS A 212 8.27 1.24 -15.02
N ASP A 213 9.46 0.65 -15.25
CA ASP A 213 10.25 0.06 -14.17
C ASP A 213 10.84 1.16 -13.29
N ILE A 214 10.30 1.33 -12.08
CA ILE A 214 10.71 2.36 -11.13
C ILE A 214 12.21 2.28 -10.76
N LEU A 215 12.82 1.09 -10.85
CA LEU A 215 14.24 0.87 -10.56
C LEU A 215 15.16 1.27 -11.72
N ALA A 216 14.60 1.61 -12.88
CA ALA A 216 15.32 1.98 -14.10
C ALA A 216 14.92 3.36 -14.64
N VAL A 217 14.15 4.14 -13.89
CA VAL A 217 13.75 5.50 -14.30
C VAL A 217 14.93 6.46 -14.18
N GLU A 218 15.11 7.31 -15.19
CA GLU A 218 16.08 8.41 -15.16
C GLU A 218 15.72 9.44 -14.06
N GLU A 219 16.74 9.98 -13.39
CA GLU A 219 16.57 10.93 -12.27
C GLU A 219 15.65 12.11 -12.62
N GLY A 220 15.81 12.74 -13.80
CA GLY A 220 14.98 13.87 -14.21
C GLY A 220 13.49 13.51 -14.33
N ARG A 221 13.20 12.34 -14.89
CA ARG A 221 11.83 11.82 -15.01
C ARG A 221 11.27 11.47 -13.63
N LEU A 222 12.06 10.83 -12.75
CA LEU A 222 11.65 10.50 -11.39
C LEU A 222 11.31 11.77 -10.59
N ARG A 223 12.16 12.81 -10.66
CA ARG A 223 11.92 14.12 -10.04
C ARG A 223 10.62 14.75 -10.55
N GLY A 224 10.36 14.69 -11.86
CA GLY A 224 9.12 15.21 -12.43
C GLY A 224 7.87 14.46 -11.96
N MET A 225 7.96 13.12 -11.84
CA MET A 225 6.85 12.29 -11.34
C MET A 225 6.55 12.57 -9.87
N LEU A 226 7.59 12.74 -9.04
CA LEU A 226 7.45 12.96 -7.60
C LEU A 226 7.31 14.43 -7.19
N ALA A 227 7.47 15.37 -8.13
CA ALA A 227 7.27 16.78 -7.87
C ALA A 227 5.87 17.05 -7.32
N ASN A 228 5.78 17.79 -6.22
CA ASN A 228 4.52 18.11 -5.53
C ASN A 228 3.72 16.89 -5.03
N VAL A 229 4.31 15.69 -4.98
CA VAL A 229 3.70 14.54 -4.30
C VAL A 229 3.79 14.76 -2.80
N HIS A 230 2.65 14.69 -2.13
CA HIS A 230 2.54 14.89 -0.68
C HIS A 230 2.51 13.56 0.08
N LEU A 231 2.00 12.50 -0.57
CA LEU A 231 2.01 11.15 -0.05
C LEU A 231 2.54 10.21 -1.14
N CYS A 232 3.63 9.52 -0.85
CA CYS A 232 4.12 8.41 -1.67
C CYS A 232 3.83 7.10 -0.93
N THR A 233 3.23 6.14 -1.62
CA THR A 233 2.90 4.83 -1.07
C THR A 233 3.73 3.73 -1.74
N ILE A 234 4.20 2.78 -0.92
CA ILE A 234 4.80 1.52 -1.38
C ILE A 234 4.10 0.40 -0.61
N MET A 235 3.01 -0.13 -1.17
CA MET A 235 2.18 -1.16 -0.51
C MET A 235 2.39 -2.54 -1.14
N PHE A 236 2.98 -3.46 -0.38
CA PHE A 236 3.28 -4.85 -0.78
C PHE A 236 4.21 -4.99 -1.99
N THR A 237 4.95 -3.92 -2.32
CA THR A 237 5.87 -3.84 -3.46
C THR A 237 7.34 -3.78 -3.03
N LEU A 238 7.62 -3.27 -1.82
CA LEU A 238 8.98 -2.98 -1.38
C LEU A 238 9.88 -4.22 -1.37
N ASN A 239 9.36 -5.36 -0.91
CA ASN A 239 10.06 -6.64 -0.96
C ASN A 239 10.45 -7.07 -2.38
N GLU A 240 9.57 -6.85 -3.36
CA GLU A 240 9.85 -7.22 -4.75
C GLU A 240 10.92 -6.29 -5.35
N LEU A 241 10.94 -5.00 -4.98
CA LEU A 241 11.99 -4.06 -5.41
C LEU A 241 13.37 -4.50 -4.91
N PHE A 242 13.51 -4.78 -3.61
CA PHE A 242 14.78 -5.24 -3.06
C PHE A 242 15.19 -6.63 -3.55
N THR A 243 14.22 -7.53 -3.78
CA THR A 243 14.51 -8.86 -4.34
C THR A 243 15.01 -8.75 -5.79
N SER A 244 14.48 -7.82 -6.57
CA SER A 244 14.93 -7.55 -7.94
C SER A 244 16.35 -6.98 -7.97
N SER A 245 16.61 -5.93 -7.19
CA SER A 245 17.95 -5.37 -7.06
C SER A 245 18.07 -4.50 -5.82
N ILE A 246 18.89 -4.94 -4.86
CA ILE A 246 19.17 -4.18 -3.64
C ILE A 246 19.75 -2.80 -3.97
N SER A 247 20.76 -2.74 -4.86
CA SER A 247 21.43 -1.48 -5.18
C SER A 247 20.50 -0.48 -5.84
N ARG A 248 19.67 -0.91 -6.80
CA ARG A 248 18.71 -0.03 -7.47
C ARG A 248 17.55 0.36 -6.54
N ALA A 249 17.07 -0.56 -5.70
CA ALA A 249 16.04 -0.24 -4.71
C ALA A 249 16.54 0.79 -3.68
N THR A 250 17.76 0.63 -3.17
CA THR A 250 18.41 1.62 -2.29
C THR A 250 18.57 2.97 -3.01
N ALA A 251 19.07 2.97 -4.25
CA ALA A 251 19.22 4.21 -5.03
C ALA A 251 17.88 4.91 -5.27
N PHE A 252 16.83 4.15 -5.58
CA PHE A 252 15.47 4.68 -5.74
C PHE A 252 14.95 5.31 -4.44
N LEU A 253 15.11 4.66 -3.28
CA LEU A 253 14.65 5.22 -2.00
C LEU A 253 15.39 6.51 -1.61
N LEU A 254 16.68 6.60 -1.91
CA LEU A 254 17.45 7.83 -1.72
C LEU A 254 16.97 8.92 -2.68
N ALA A 255 16.83 8.61 -3.97
CA ALA A 255 16.33 9.56 -4.96
C ALA A 255 14.89 10.04 -4.68
N LEU A 256 14.05 9.18 -4.09
CA LEU A 256 12.71 9.53 -3.62
C LEU A 256 12.78 10.58 -2.50
N THR A 257 13.72 10.42 -1.55
CA THR A 257 13.95 11.38 -0.46
C THR A 257 14.39 12.74 -1.00
N ASP A 258 15.24 12.75 -2.03
CA ASP A 258 15.73 13.99 -2.66
C ASP A 258 14.70 14.67 -3.57
N ALA A 259 13.75 13.90 -4.13
CA ALA A 259 12.76 14.41 -5.07
C ALA A 259 11.50 14.95 -4.37
N MET A 260 11.11 14.37 -3.24
CA MET A 260 9.91 14.77 -2.50
C MET A 260 10.16 16.04 -1.67
N GLN A 261 9.11 16.84 -1.50
CA GLN A 261 9.22 18.09 -0.74
C GLN A 261 9.28 17.82 0.76
N PRO A 262 9.99 18.65 1.56
CA PRO A 262 9.90 18.59 3.01
C PRO A 262 8.45 18.66 3.51
N GLY A 263 8.11 17.82 4.48
CA GLY A 263 6.74 17.68 5.00
C GLY A 263 5.86 16.68 4.23
N SER A 264 6.39 16.07 3.16
CA SER A 264 5.71 14.95 2.48
C SER A 264 5.84 13.65 3.28
N TRP A 265 4.96 12.70 2.98
CA TRP A 265 4.83 11.43 3.69
C TRP A 265 5.22 10.26 2.79
N LEU A 266 6.00 9.32 3.33
CA LEU A 266 6.24 8.01 2.75
C LEU A 266 5.51 6.95 3.58
N LEU A 267 4.52 6.29 2.98
CA LEU A 267 3.78 5.19 3.59
C LEU A 267 4.22 3.86 2.99
N VAL A 268 4.86 3.03 3.81
CA VAL A 268 5.23 1.66 3.45
C VAL A 268 4.33 0.68 4.17
N VAL A 269 3.68 -0.20 3.42
CA VAL A 269 2.88 -1.31 3.96
C VAL A 269 3.46 -2.59 3.41
N ASP A 270 3.83 -3.54 4.27
CA ASP A 270 4.39 -4.82 3.84
C ASP A 270 3.85 -5.97 4.70
N SER A 271 4.08 -7.20 4.23
CA SER A 271 3.66 -8.42 4.91
C SER A 271 4.41 -8.59 6.23
N PRO A 272 3.75 -9.01 7.32
CA PRO A 272 4.44 -9.28 8.57
C PRO A 272 5.34 -10.53 8.49
N GLY A 273 6.36 -10.59 9.36
CA GLY A 273 7.17 -11.79 9.58
C GLY A 273 8.16 -12.09 8.45
N SER A 274 8.43 -13.37 8.18
CA SER A 274 9.44 -13.82 7.21
C SER A 274 9.18 -13.43 5.76
N TYR A 275 8.00 -12.88 5.46
CA TYR A 275 7.65 -12.31 4.15
C TYR A 275 8.15 -10.87 3.96
N SER A 276 8.66 -10.24 5.03
CA SER A 276 9.36 -8.95 5.01
C SER A 276 10.88 -9.09 5.08
N GLU A 277 11.42 -10.26 4.73
CA GLU A 277 12.86 -10.51 4.83
C GLU A 277 13.52 -10.59 3.45
N VAL A 278 14.51 -9.71 3.21
CA VAL A 278 15.36 -9.80 2.02
C VAL A 278 16.58 -10.65 2.34
N LYS A 279 16.88 -11.60 1.44
CA LYS A 279 18.09 -12.43 1.50
C LYS A 279 19.27 -11.65 0.90
N LEU A 280 20.25 -11.34 1.74
CA LEU A 280 21.44 -10.56 1.41
C LEU A 280 22.71 -11.41 1.51
N GLY A 281 23.57 -11.32 0.48
CA GLY A 281 24.90 -11.95 0.43
C GLY A 281 25.04 -13.07 -0.62
N GLN A 282 26.17 -13.11 -1.33
CA GLN A 282 26.48 -14.12 -2.36
C GLN A 282 27.12 -15.42 -1.78
N GLY A 283 27.00 -15.65 -0.46
CA GLY A 283 27.61 -16.81 0.21
C GLY A 283 26.89 -17.20 1.51
N GLN A 284 27.07 -16.40 2.56
CA GLN A 284 26.23 -16.52 3.76
C GLN A 284 25.01 -15.63 3.63
N THR A 285 23.91 -16.20 3.17
CA THR A 285 22.62 -15.49 3.05
C THR A 285 22.13 -15.07 4.44
N LYS A 286 22.30 -13.79 4.78
CA LYS A 286 21.69 -13.18 5.96
C LYS A 286 20.32 -12.61 5.58
N ARG A 287 19.35 -12.74 6.48
CA ARG A 287 18.00 -12.23 6.28
C ARG A 287 17.85 -10.93 7.05
N TYR A 288 17.32 -9.92 6.39
CA TYR A 288 17.13 -8.60 6.99
C TYR A 288 15.65 -8.20 6.93
N PRO A 289 15.04 -7.82 8.07
CA PRO A 289 13.67 -7.30 8.09
C PRO A 289 13.56 -6.01 7.28
N MET A 290 12.44 -5.82 6.57
CA MET A 290 12.22 -4.69 5.68
C MET A 290 12.29 -3.35 6.40
N LYS A 291 11.71 -3.29 7.60
CA LYS A 291 11.81 -2.11 8.47
C LYS A 291 13.27 -1.71 8.72
N TRP A 292 14.13 -2.69 9.03
CA TRP A 292 15.54 -2.41 9.28
C TRP A 292 16.24 -1.89 8.01
N LEU A 293 15.97 -2.48 6.85
CA LEU A 293 16.54 -2.00 5.58
C LEU A 293 16.09 -0.59 5.23
N LEU A 294 14.83 -0.27 5.48
CA LEU A 294 14.27 1.05 5.28
C LEU A 294 14.92 2.07 6.21
N ASP A 295 14.97 1.78 7.52
CA ASP A 295 15.60 2.64 8.53
C ASP A 295 17.09 2.85 8.20
N HIS A 296 17.83 1.79 7.88
CA HIS A 296 19.24 1.87 7.49
C HIS A 296 19.43 2.73 6.22
N THR A 297 18.60 2.53 5.19
CA THR A 297 18.72 3.29 3.94
C THR A 297 18.40 4.77 4.14
N LEU A 298 17.27 5.07 4.78
CA LEU A 298 16.75 6.44 4.88
C LEU A 298 17.39 7.25 6.01
N GLN A 299 17.92 6.61 7.05
CA GLN A 299 18.50 7.31 8.20
C GLN A 299 20.02 7.21 8.24
N GLU A 300 20.62 6.06 7.96
CA GLU A 300 22.08 5.89 8.10
C GLU A 300 22.80 6.23 6.79
N VAL A 301 22.41 5.62 5.68
CA VAL A 301 23.07 5.84 4.37
C VAL A 301 22.87 7.28 3.88
N ALA A 302 21.65 7.82 4.02
CA ALA A 302 21.36 9.20 3.64
C ALA A 302 22.21 10.21 4.44
N GLN A 303 22.39 10.00 5.75
CA GLN A 303 23.21 10.88 6.59
C GLN A 303 24.69 10.87 6.19
N ASP A 304 25.22 9.72 5.81
CA ASP A 304 26.62 9.59 5.41
C ASP A 304 26.89 10.21 4.03
N GLN A 305 25.92 10.16 3.10
CA GLN A 305 26.01 10.92 1.85
C GLN A 305 26.00 12.44 2.11
N ILE A 306 25.11 12.94 2.96
CA ILE A 306 25.05 14.37 3.31
C ILE A 306 26.37 14.85 3.93
N LYS A 307 26.99 14.04 4.80
CA LYS A 307 28.30 14.36 5.40
C LYS A 307 29.45 14.37 4.39
N LEU A 308 29.36 13.58 3.31
CA LEU A 308 30.36 13.60 2.23
C LEU A 308 30.26 14.86 1.37
N PHE A 309 29.08 15.45 1.19
CA PHE A 309 28.88 16.70 0.45
C PHE A 309 29.20 17.97 1.25
N LEU A 310 29.33 17.86 2.59
CA LEU A 310 29.69 18.96 3.49
C LEU A 310 31.18 18.98 3.87
N LYS A 311 32.02 18.21 3.18
CA LYS A 311 33.49 18.26 3.26
C LYS A 311 34.08 18.66 1.92
#